data_AF-A0A8C4XU36-F1
#
_entry.id   AF-A0A8C4XU36-F1
#
_cell.length_a   1.000
_cell.length_b   1.000
_cell.length_c   1.000
_cell.angle_alpha   90.00
_cell.angle_beta   90.00
_cell.angle_gamma   90.00
#
_symmetry.space_group_name_H-M   'P 1'
#
loop_
_entity.id
_entity.type
_entity.pdbx_description
1 polymer ?
#
loop_
_entity_poly.entity_id
_entity_poly.type
_entity_poly.pdbx_seq_one_letter_code
_entity_poly.pdbx_strand_id
1 'polypeptide(L)'
;MDSSSKEALLDEAPYTASSRLPCIPHQLKCLLIVVVVVVVLVVAIVAFLLLGLHITETHAETVLRMTIHGLDGEGTPQHLSMSKKERTGTFAVQDGLNASAVVVYDYSKLLVGYRSWHHRACYITRMDKDNIPGLDAVTKTFQHRQVGADLPAQHQLGQDEVWGAHGNALGSRLALPLADRSLLGTTASILCSIVPLYWA
;
A
#
# COMPACT_ATOMS: atom_id res chain seq x y z
N MET A 1 72.14 -42.99 -88.29
CA MET A 1 70.98 -42.75 -89.16
C MET A 1 69.77 -43.35 -88.46
N ASP A 2 69.17 -42.53 -87.59
CA ASP A 2 67.74 -42.13 -87.58
C ASP A 2 66.72 -43.25 -87.85
N SER A 3 65.65 -43.48 -87.10
CA SER A 3 64.93 -42.65 -86.13
C SER A 3 63.85 -43.55 -85.50
N SER A 4 63.90 -43.79 -84.18
CA SER A 4 62.80 -44.45 -83.47
C SER A 4 62.04 -43.40 -82.68
N SER A 5 60.95 -42.92 -83.28
CA SER A 5 59.98 -42.02 -82.69
C SER A 5 58.76 -42.84 -82.28
N LYS A 6 58.46 -42.92 -80.98
CA LYS A 6 57.11 -42.68 -80.48
C LYS A 6 57.13 -42.54 -78.95
N GLU A 7 57.04 -41.30 -78.51
CA GLU A 7 56.53 -40.97 -77.19
C GLU A 7 55.02 -41.23 -77.14
N ALA A 8 54.54 -41.81 -76.05
CA ALA A 8 53.20 -41.59 -75.49
C ALA A 8 53.21 -42.15 -74.06
N LEU A 9 53.49 -41.29 -73.09
CA LEU A 9 52.46 -40.64 -72.27
C LEU A 9 52.12 -41.53 -71.05
N LEU A 10 53.04 -41.48 -70.07
CA LEU A 10 52.71 -41.67 -68.67
C LEU A 10 51.80 -40.50 -68.27
N ASP A 11 50.53 -40.77 -67.99
CA ASP A 11 49.71 -39.82 -67.25
C ASP A 11 48.93 -40.55 -66.16
N GLU A 12 48.92 -39.86 -65.04
CA GLU A 12 48.71 -40.32 -63.68
C GLU A 12 47.23 -40.55 -63.40
N ALA A 13 46.90 -41.59 -62.61
CA ALA A 13 45.53 -41.81 -62.19
C ALA A 13 45.08 -40.67 -61.24
N PRO A 14 43.97 -39.96 -61.50
CA PRO A 14 43.47 -38.98 -60.55
C PRO A 14 42.74 -39.73 -59.44
N TYR A 15 43.41 -39.87 -58.30
CA TYR A 15 42.78 -40.18 -57.03
C TYR A 15 41.70 -39.12 -56.78
N THR A 16 40.44 -39.55 -56.77
CA THR A 16 39.33 -38.73 -56.31
C THR A 16 39.54 -38.45 -54.83
N ALA A 17 40.00 -37.24 -54.52
CA ALA A 17 40.03 -36.71 -53.17
C ALA A 17 38.57 -36.56 -52.68
N SER A 18 38.04 -37.61 -52.08
CA SER A 18 36.83 -37.54 -51.27
C SER A 18 37.13 -36.60 -50.10
N SER A 19 36.61 -35.38 -50.16
CA SER A 19 36.66 -34.40 -49.08
C SER A 19 35.89 -34.96 -47.88
N ARG A 20 36.56 -35.75 -47.05
CA ARG A 20 36.04 -36.15 -45.74
C ARG A 20 35.92 -34.90 -44.89
N LEU A 21 34.68 -34.54 -44.55
CA LEU A 21 34.38 -33.54 -43.52
C LEU A 21 35.24 -33.86 -42.28
N PRO A 22 35.99 -32.89 -41.73
CA PRO A 22 36.79 -33.14 -40.55
C PRO A 22 35.86 -33.52 -39.39
N CYS A 23 36.11 -34.69 -38.81
CA CYS A 23 35.46 -35.17 -37.60
C CYS A 23 35.64 -34.13 -36.50
N ILE A 24 34.60 -33.35 -36.19
CA ILE A 24 34.60 -32.43 -35.06
C ILE A 24 34.88 -33.26 -33.80
N PRO A 25 35.93 -32.95 -33.03
CA PRO A 25 36.29 -33.73 -31.86
C PRO A 25 35.11 -33.75 -30.88
N HIS A 26 34.67 -34.94 -30.51
CA HIS A 26 33.53 -35.17 -29.60
C HIS A 26 33.66 -34.36 -28.30
N GLN A 27 34.90 -34.19 -27.82
CA GLN A 27 35.26 -33.37 -26.66
C GLN A 27 34.86 -31.90 -26.80
N LEU A 28 35.04 -31.30 -27.99
CA LEU A 28 34.67 -29.92 -28.25
C LEU A 28 33.15 -29.76 -28.31
N LYS A 29 32.43 -30.73 -28.89
CA LYS A 29 30.96 -30.75 -28.90
C LYS A 29 30.39 -30.86 -27.48
N CYS A 30 30.93 -31.76 -26.66
CA CYS A 30 30.53 -31.87 -25.25
C CYS A 30 30.79 -30.59 -24.47
N LEU A 31 31.97 -29.98 -24.64
CA LEU A 31 32.31 -28.72 -23.97
C LEU A 31 31.37 -27.59 -24.41
N LEU A 32 31.05 -27.50 -25.70
CA LEU A 32 30.13 -26.50 -26.24
C LEU A 32 28.71 -26.68 -25.69
N ILE A 33 28.23 -27.94 -25.55
CA ILE A 33 26.95 -28.24 -24.90
C ILE A 33 26.96 -27.80 -23.43
N VAL A 34 28.02 -28.09 -22.68
CA VAL A 34 28.13 -27.66 -21.27
C VAL A 34 28.11 -26.14 -21.16
N VAL A 35 28.85 -25.43 -22.00
CA VAL A 35 28.85 -23.96 -22.03
C VAL A 35 27.45 -23.43 -22.34
N VAL A 36 26.76 -24.00 -23.33
CA VAL A 36 25.38 -23.60 -23.67
C VAL A 36 24.43 -23.83 -22.50
N VAL A 37 24.52 -24.98 -21.82
CA VAL A 37 23.70 -25.29 -20.64
C VAL A 37 23.96 -24.30 -19.51
N VAL A 38 25.23 -23.97 -19.25
CA VAL A 38 25.60 -22.97 -18.22
C VAL A 38 25.07 -21.60 -18.60
N VAL A 39 25.19 -21.17 -19.86
CA VAL A 39 24.65 -19.89 -20.32
C VAL A 39 23.13 -19.84 -20.17
N VAL A 40 22.42 -20.90 -20.56
CA VAL A 40 20.97 -21.00 -20.38
C VAL A 40 20.59 -20.94 -18.89
N LEU A 41 21.35 -21.61 -18.02
CA LEU A 41 21.12 -21.57 -16.58
C LEU A 41 21.33 -20.16 -16.01
N VAL A 42 22.39 -19.47 -16.42
CA VAL A 42 22.65 -18.08 -16.01
C VAL A 42 21.53 -17.16 -16.48
N VAL A 43 21.08 -17.28 -17.74
CA VAL A 43 19.96 -16.50 -18.27
C VAL A 43 18.67 -16.77 -17.50
N ALA A 44 18.38 -18.03 -17.16
CA ALA A 44 17.22 -18.38 -16.35
C ALA A 44 17.28 -17.72 -14.97
N ILE A 45 18.41 -17.81 -14.26
CA ILE A 45 18.61 -17.18 -12.95
C ILE A 45 18.39 -15.67 -13.05
N VAL A 46 18.99 -15.00 -14.04
CA VAL A 46 18.81 -13.56 -14.25
C VAL A 46 17.34 -13.23 -14.50
N ALA A 47 16.63 -14.00 -15.32
CA ALA A 47 15.20 -13.80 -15.55
C ALA A 47 14.37 -13.95 -14.27
N PHE A 48 14.62 -14.97 -13.45
CA PHE A 48 13.93 -15.15 -12.17
C PHE A 48 14.21 -14.01 -11.19
N LEU A 49 15.46 -13.52 -11.12
CA LEU A 49 15.82 -12.38 -10.30
C LEU A 49 15.11 -11.12 -10.75
N LEU A 50 15.07 -10.85 -12.06
CA LEU A 50 14.35 -9.70 -12.63
C LEU A 50 12.85 -9.80 -12.40
N LEU A 51 12.24 -10.97 -12.59
CA LEU A 51 10.81 -11.20 -12.29
C LEU A 51 10.53 -11.01 -10.80
N GLY A 52 11.36 -11.56 -9.91
CA GLY A 52 11.21 -11.41 -8.47
C GLY A 52 11.28 -9.95 -8.01
N LEU A 53 12.18 -9.17 -8.60
CA LEU A 53 12.33 -7.73 -8.31
C LEU A 53 11.14 -6.91 -8.85
N HIS A 54 10.64 -7.24 -10.05
CA HIS A 54 9.46 -6.58 -10.62
C HIS A 54 8.18 -6.90 -9.84
N ILE A 55 8.02 -8.15 -9.41
CA ILE A 55 6.83 -8.59 -8.66
C ILE A 55 6.83 -7.98 -7.26
N THR A 56 7.99 -7.88 -6.60
CA THR A 56 8.09 -7.25 -5.28
C THR A 56 7.75 -5.77 -5.30
N GLU A 57 7.98 -5.06 -6.41
CA GLU A 57 7.54 -3.67 -6.57
C GLU A 57 6.02 -3.54 -6.77
N THR A 58 5.40 -4.45 -7.54
CA THR A 58 3.94 -4.39 -7.82
C THR A 58 3.04 -4.60 -6.60
N HIS A 59 3.56 -5.18 -5.52
CA HIS A 59 2.82 -5.43 -4.28
C HIS A 59 3.40 -4.72 -3.04
N ALA A 60 4.43 -3.88 -3.20
CA ALA A 60 4.91 -3.08 -2.08
C ALA A 60 3.86 -2.04 -1.69
N GLU A 61 3.13 -2.30 -0.60
CA GLU A 61 2.26 -1.30 0.01
C GLU A 61 3.16 -0.16 0.53
N THR A 62 3.30 0.90 -0.26
CA THR A 62 4.12 2.06 0.12
C THR A 62 3.38 2.84 1.21
N VAL A 63 3.67 2.52 2.47
CA VAL A 63 3.26 3.28 3.64
C VAL A 63 4.37 4.29 3.96
N LEU A 64 4.17 5.54 3.57
CA LEU A 64 5.13 6.62 3.76
C LEU A 64 4.99 7.15 5.19
N ARG A 65 5.92 6.78 6.07
CA ARG A 65 6.01 7.32 7.42
C ARG A 65 6.98 8.48 7.45
N MET A 66 6.54 9.62 7.95
CA MET A 66 7.40 10.78 8.19
C MET A 66 7.11 11.35 9.57
N THR A 67 8.13 11.95 10.18
CA THR A 67 7.96 12.76 11.39
C THR A 67 7.98 14.21 10.95
N ILE A 68 6.85 14.91 11.10
CA ILE A 68 6.75 16.33 10.80
C ILE A 68 7.16 17.09 12.05
N HIS A 69 8.19 17.92 11.93
CA HIS A 69 8.52 18.92 12.93
C HIS A 69 7.67 20.17 12.68
N GLY A 70 7.10 20.76 13.72
CA GLY A 70 6.33 22.01 13.61
C GLY A 70 7.15 23.10 12.92
N LEU A 71 6.51 23.91 12.08
CA LEU A 71 7.17 24.95 11.29
C LEU A 71 8.01 25.94 12.14
N ASP A 72 7.67 26.10 13.41
CA ASP A 72 8.33 27.03 14.34
C ASP A 72 9.48 26.38 15.13
N GLY A 73 9.82 25.10 14.88
CA GLY A 73 10.78 24.34 15.67
C GLY A 73 10.32 24.04 17.11
N GLU A 74 9.22 24.64 17.54
CA GLU A 74 8.50 24.38 18.77
C GLU A 74 7.26 23.52 18.45
N GLY A 75 7.28 22.25 18.87
CA GLY A 75 6.17 21.33 18.67
C GLY A 75 6.57 19.88 18.90
N THR A 76 5.67 19.07 19.42
CA THR A 76 5.91 17.62 19.55
C THR A 76 6.05 17.01 18.16
N PRO A 77 7.05 16.13 17.93
CA PRO A 77 7.23 15.50 16.63
C PRO A 77 5.95 14.75 16.25
N GLN A 78 5.33 15.13 15.13
CA GLN A 78 4.05 14.56 14.73
C GLN A 78 4.29 13.42 13.75
N HIS A 79 3.90 12.21 14.15
CA HIS A 79 4.01 11.03 13.30
C HIS A 79 2.89 11.03 12.25
N LEU A 80 3.29 11.15 10.99
CA LEU A 80 2.45 11.04 9.80
C LEU A 80 2.68 9.67 9.16
N SER A 81 1.61 8.97 8.81
CA SER A 81 1.68 7.79 7.95
C SER A 81 0.69 7.94 6.79
N MET A 82 1.19 7.89 5.55
CA MET A 82 0.37 7.99 4.34
C MET A 82 0.34 6.68 3.57
N SER A 83 -0.85 6.25 3.15
CA SER A 83 -1.03 5.14 2.21
C SER A 83 -1.41 5.68 0.85
N LYS A 84 -0.53 5.52 -0.14
CA LYS A 84 -0.84 5.89 -1.54
C LYS A 84 -1.96 5.03 -2.12
N LYS A 85 -1.99 3.75 -1.74
CA LYS A 85 -2.98 2.75 -2.18
C LYS A 85 -4.39 3.08 -1.66
N GLU A 86 -4.50 3.42 -0.37
CA GLU A 86 -5.80 3.73 0.24
C GLU A 86 -6.16 5.21 0.13
N ARG A 87 -5.24 6.08 -0.32
CA ARG A 87 -5.36 7.54 -0.28
C ARG A 87 -5.78 8.03 1.11
N THR A 88 -5.07 7.55 2.13
CA THR A 88 -5.31 7.92 3.52
C THR A 88 -4.07 8.53 4.15
N GLY A 89 -4.27 9.47 5.06
CA GLY A 89 -3.24 10.04 5.92
C GLY A 89 -3.61 9.89 7.38
N THR A 90 -2.71 9.36 8.21
CA THR A 90 -2.94 9.19 9.64
C THR A 90 -1.96 10.04 10.45
N PHE A 91 -2.49 10.68 11.50
CA PHE A 91 -1.77 11.59 12.35
C PHE A 91 -2.00 11.21 13.81
N ALA A 92 -0.91 11.06 14.56
CA ALA A 92 -0.99 11.00 16.02
C ALA A 92 -1.10 12.44 16.56
N VAL A 93 -2.13 12.71 17.34
CA VAL A 93 -2.39 14.01 17.97
C VAL A 93 -2.56 13.83 19.48
N GLN A 94 -2.46 14.93 20.22
CA GLN A 94 -2.71 14.93 21.66
C GLN A 94 -4.11 15.47 21.92
N ASP A 95 -4.89 14.77 22.73
CA ASP A 95 -6.31 15.04 23.00
C ASP A 95 -6.51 16.13 24.09
N GLY A 96 -5.50 16.97 24.35
CA GLY A 96 -5.55 18.04 25.36
C GLY A 96 -5.58 17.57 26.83
N LEU A 97 -6.08 16.36 27.12
CA LEU A 97 -6.23 15.77 28.45
C LEU A 97 -5.06 14.82 28.81
N ASN A 98 -3.84 15.09 28.33
CA ASN A 98 -2.68 14.19 28.41
C ASN A 98 -2.87 12.81 27.75
N ALA A 99 -3.98 12.61 27.03
CA ALA A 99 -4.24 11.42 26.24
C ALA A 99 -3.79 11.60 24.79
N SER A 100 -3.50 10.50 24.13
CA SER A 100 -3.21 10.46 22.69
C SER A 100 -4.48 10.15 21.90
N ALA A 101 -4.57 10.70 20.70
CA ALA A 101 -5.62 10.41 19.75
C ALA A 101 -5.03 10.21 18.35
N VAL A 102 -5.82 9.57 17.48
CA VAL A 102 -5.45 9.34 16.09
C VAL A 102 -6.49 9.98 15.20
N VAL A 103 -6.01 10.77 14.23
CA VAL A 103 -6.81 11.36 13.16
C VAL A 103 -6.50 10.64 11.86
N VAL A 104 -7.54 10.24 11.12
CA VAL A 104 -7.43 9.59 9.81
C VAL A 104 -8.17 10.44 8.79
N TYR A 105 -7.44 10.97 7.83
CA TYR A 105 -8.01 11.56 6.62
C TYR A 105 -8.16 10.46 5.58
N ASP A 106 -9.38 10.21 5.13
CA ASP A 106 -9.68 9.35 3.99
C ASP A 106 -10.08 10.23 2.81
N TYR A 107 -9.10 10.52 1.95
CA TYR A 107 -9.30 11.36 0.75
C TYR A 107 -10.11 10.64 -0.33
N SER A 108 -10.24 9.31 -0.25
CA SER A 108 -11.04 8.53 -1.21
C SER A 108 -12.53 8.59 -0.88
N LYS A 109 -12.86 8.58 0.42
CA LYS A 109 -14.23 8.65 0.94
C LYS A 109 -14.68 10.04 1.33
N LEU A 110 -13.77 11.02 1.30
CA LEU A 110 -13.99 12.39 1.76
C LEU A 110 -14.49 12.43 3.21
N LEU A 111 -13.79 11.70 4.09
CA LEU A 111 -14.10 11.60 5.50
C LEU A 111 -12.86 11.86 6.36
N VAL A 112 -13.10 12.41 7.55
CA VAL A 112 -12.09 12.49 8.61
C VAL A 112 -12.60 11.70 9.81
N GLY A 113 -11.79 10.76 10.28
CA GLY A 113 -12.06 9.98 11.49
C GLY A 113 -11.16 10.40 12.64
N TYR A 114 -11.70 10.36 13.85
CA TYR A 114 -11.02 10.69 15.08
C TYR A 114 -11.31 9.65 16.16
N ARG A 115 -10.25 9.16 16.79
CA ARG A 115 -10.35 8.29 17.96
C ARG A 115 -9.36 8.72 19.03
N SER A 116 -9.88 9.13 20.17
CA SER A 116 -9.10 9.27 21.39
C SER A 116 -8.87 7.93 22.06
N TRP A 117 -7.76 7.82 22.78
CA TRP A 117 -7.50 6.68 23.66
C TRP A 117 -8.30 6.74 24.96
N HIS A 118 -8.69 7.95 25.40
CA HIS A 118 -9.41 8.14 26.65
C HIS A 118 -10.90 7.85 26.50
N HIS A 119 -11.48 8.29 25.39
CA HIS A 119 -12.90 8.17 25.11
C HIS A 119 -13.22 6.88 24.35
N ARG A 120 -14.28 6.17 24.76
CA ARG A 120 -14.70 4.90 24.14
C ARG A 120 -15.61 5.12 22.93
N ALA A 121 -15.27 6.07 22.07
CA ALA A 121 -16.04 6.39 20.87
C ALA A 121 -15.10 6.80 19.72
N CYS A 122 -15.55 6.57 18.50
CA CYS A 122 -14.94 7.11 17.31
C CYS A 122 -15.90 8.09 16.67
N TYR A 123 -15.36 9.20 16.19
CA TYR A 123 -16.13 10.25 15.55
C TYR A 123 -15.69 10.39 14.11
N ILE A 124 -16.65 10.68 13.23
CA ILE A 124 -16.38 11.00 11.84
C ILE A 124 -17.05 12.30 11.44
N THR A 125 -16.44 12.99 10.48
CA THR A 125 -17.05 14.12 9.79
C THR A 125 -16.74 14.05 8.30
N ARG A 126 -17.57 14.73 7.51
CA ARG A 126 -17.36 14.85 6.06
C ARG A 126 -16.30 15.90 5.78
N MET A 127 -15.52 15.64 4.76
CA MET A 127 -14.51 16.53 4.22
C MET A 127 -14.97 17.03 2.86
N ASP A 128 -14.70 18.29 2.55
CA ASP A 128 -14.85 18.81 1.20
C ASP A 128 -13.55 18.57 0.42
N LYS A 129 -13.67 18.22 -0.86
CA LYS A 129 -12.51 17.94 -1.72
C LYS A 129 -11.69 19.21 -2.00
N ASP A 130 -12.35 20.36 -2.06
CA ASP A 130 -11.76 21.66 -2.37
C ASP A 130 -11.40 22.44 -1.09
N ASN A 131 -11.94 22.04 0.07
CA ASN A 131 -11.69 22.66 1.36
C ASN A 131 -11.38 21.61 2.44
N ILE A 132 -10.16 21.08 2.41
CA ILE A 132 -9.66 20.09 3.36
C ILE A 132 -9.29 20.80 4.67
N PRO A 133 -9.94 20.46 5.81
CA PRO A 133 -9.67 21.13 7.07
C PRO A 133 -8.27 20.76 7.59
N GLY A 134 -7.60 21.74 8.21
CA GLY A 134 -6.32 21.54 8.88
C GLY A 134 -6.46 20.63 10.10
N LEU A 135 -5.34 19.99 10.49
CA LEU A 135 -5.31 19.07 11.62
C LEU A 135 -5.70 19.73 12.96
N ASP A 136 -5.37 21.00 13.15
CA ASP A 136 -5.72 21.77 14.35
C ASP A 136 -7.23 22.05 14.43
N ALA A 137 -7.86 22.41 13.30
CA ALA A 137 -9.30 22.64 13.21
C ALA A 137 -10.08 21.35 13.47
N VAL A 138 -9.63 20.24 12.88
CA VAL A 138 -10.21 18.91 13.07
C VAL A 138 -10.11 18.48 14.54
N THR A 139 -8.92 18.56 15.13
CA THR A 139 -8.69 18.11 16.51
C THR A 139 -9.54 18.91 17.49
N LYS A 140 -9.63 20.23 17.33
CA LYS A 140 -10.50 21.11 18.14
C LYS A 140 -11.98 20.73 18.02
N THR A 141 -12.45 20.44 16.81
CA THR A 141 -13.85 20.07 16.55
C THR A 141 -14.23 18.78 17.28
N PHE A 142 -13.37 17.76 17.21
CA PHE A 142 -13.62 16.48 17.86
C PHE A 142 -13.46 16.54 19.39
N GLN A 143 -12.52 17.33 19.92
CA GLN A 143 -12.40 17.58 21.36
C GLN A 143 -13.68 18.15 21.96
N HIS A 144 -14.30 19.14 21.30
CA HIS A 144 -15.56 19.70 21.80
C HIS A 144 -16.71 18.67 21.83
N ARG A 145 -16.72 17.72 20.89
CA ARG A 145 -17.76 16.67 20.82
C ARG A 145 -17.60 15.59 21.88
N GLN A 146 -16.37 15.28 22.27
CA GLN A 146 -16.09 14.27 23.31
C GLN A 146 -16.66 14.65 24.68
N VAL A 147 -16.61 15.93 25.04
CA VAL A 147 -17.18 16.44 26.30
C VAL A 147 -18.69 16.21 26.37
N GLY A 148 -19.38 16.12 25.23
CA GLY A 148 -20.82 15.80 25.18
C GLY A 148 -21.12 14.31 25.30
N ALA A 149 -20.26 13.41 24.84
CA ALA A 149 -20.58 11.99 24.72
C ALA A 149 -20.27 11.15 25.98
N ASP A 150 -19.49 11.68 26.92
CA ASP A 150 -19.14 10.98 28.18
C ASP A 150 -20.27 10.99 29.23
N LEU A 151 -21.40 11.63 28.95
CA LEU A 151 -22.59 11.51 29.78
C LEU A 151 -23.23 10.13 29.55
N PRO A 152 -23.38 9.30 30.60
CA PRO A 152 -23.89 7.95 30.43
C PRO A 152 -25.31 8.02 29.89
N ALA A 153 -25.55 7.38 28.75
CA ALA A 153 -26.88 7.00 28.29
C ALA A 153 -27.47 6.02 29.32
N GLN A 154 -28.11 6.54 30.36
CA GLN A 154 -28.87 5.71 31.29
C GLN A 154 -30.08 5.13 30.56
N HIS A 155 -29.99 3.82 30.29
CA HIS A 155 -31.05 2.85 30.54
C HIS A 155 -32.49 3.31 30.22
N GLN A 156 -32.93 3.13 28.98
CA GLN A 156 -34.35 3.21 28.64
C GLN A 156 -34.94 1.80 28.57
N LEU A 157 -35.28 1.28 29.74
CA LEU A 157 -36.34 0.27 29.88
C LEU A 157 -37.66 1.03 29.88
N GLY A 158 -38.56 0.64 28.97
CA GLY A 158 -39.99 0.93 29.08
C GLY A 158 -40.46 2.24 28.46
N GLN A 159 -41.19 2.11 27.34
CA GLN A 159 -42.39 2.90 27.02
C GLN A 159 -43.29 2.88 28.28
N ASP A 160 -43.83 3.99 28.78
CA ASP A 160 -44.85 4.84 28.20
C ASP A 160 -44.84 6.17 28.97
N GLU A 161 -44.92 7.32 28.31
CA GLU A 161 -45.70 8.44 28.89
C GLU A 161 -46.05 9.52 27.84
N VAL A 162 -47.30 9.92 27.93
CA VAL A 162 -48.12 10.69 26.99
C VAL A 162 -47.68 12.16 26.92
N TRP A 163 -47.75 12.73 25.71
CA TRP A 163 -47.36 14.11 25.39
C TRP A 163 -48.23 15.14 26.14
N GLY A 164 -47.68 15.74 27.19
CA GLY A 164 -48.17 16.96 27.84
C GLY A 164 -47.22 18.12 27.57
N ALA A 165 -47.69 19.14 26.85
CA ALA A 165 -46.92 20.32 26.48
C ALA A 165 -46.61 21.22 27.69
N HIS A 166 -45.36 21.28 28.13
CA HIS A 166 -44.74 22.48 28.72
C HIS A 166 -43.21 22.32 28.78
N GLY A 167 -42.48 23.36 28.41
CA GLY A 167 -41.10 23.26 27.97
C GLY A 167 -40.04 22.93 29.03
N ASN A 168 -39.02 22.22 28.56
CA ASN A 168 -37.61 22.45 28.88
C ASN A 168 -36.73 21.97 27.70
N ALA A 169 -36.14 22.92 26.98
CA ALA A 169 -35.23 22.69 25.85
C ALA A 169 -33.84 22.16 26.30
N LEU A 170 -33.80 21.25 27.27
CA LEU A 170 -32.59 20.68 27.87
C LEU A 170 -32.49 19.15 27.70
N GLY A 171 -33.51 18.49 27.14
CA GLY A 171 -33.54 17.03 26.93
C GLY A 171 -33.02 16.53 25.57
N SER A 172 -32.79 17.40 24.59
CA SER A 172 -32.37 17.00 23.23
C SER A 172 -30.86 17.06 22.96
N ARG A 173 -30.02 17.31 23.97
CA ARG A 173 -28.60 17.67 23.75
C ARG A 173 -27.60 16.51 23.59
N LEU A 174 -28.00 15.24 23.67
CA LEU A 174 -27.00 14.15 23.86
C LEU A 174 -27.14 12.91 22.96
N ALA A 175 -28.04 12.91 21.97
CA ALA A 175 -28.04 11.84 20.97
C ALA A 175 -27.22 12.26 19.75
N LEU A 176 -25.89 12.10 19.81
CA LEU A 176 -25.08 12.19 18.59
C LEU A 176 -25.56 11.09 17.62
N PRO A 177 -25.86 11.42 16.35
CA PRO A 177 -26.37 10.41 15.44
C PRO A 177 -25.28 9.36 15.18
N LEU A 178 -25.66 8.09 15.30
CA LEU A 178 -24.76 6.99 14.95
C LEU A 178 -24.42 7.09 13.47
N ALA A 179 -23.13 6.90 13.18
CA ALA A 179 -22.63 6.85 11.83
C ALA A 179 -22.60 5.39 11.33
N ASP A 180 -22.89 5.21 10.04
CA ASP A 180 -22.81 3.90 9.40
C ASP A 180 -21.35 3.54 9.12
N ARG A 181 -20.95 2.36 9.60
CA ARG A 181 -19.60 1.81 9.40
C ARG A 181 -19.32 1.48 7.93
N SER A 182 -20.34 1.27 7.10
CA SER A 182 -20.18 1.02 5.66
C SER A 182 -19.48 2.16 4.92
N LEU A 183 -19.48 3.36 5.50
CA LEU A 183 -18.85 4.56 4.95
C LEU A 183 -17.33 4.58 5.11
N LEU A 184 -16.80 3.80 6.07
CA LEU A 184 -15.38 3.83 6.43
C LEU A 184 -14.52 3.08 5.40
N GLY A 185 -13.38 3.67 5.03
CA GLY A 185 -12.28 2.94 4.41
C GLY A 185 -11.60 1.98 5.40
N THR A 186 -10.70 1.13 4.90
CA THR A 186 -10.00 0.10 5.69
C THR A 186 -9.30 0.68 6.92
N THR A 187 -8.49 1.73 6.73
CA THR A 187 -7.75 2.38 7.82
C THR A 187 -8.70 2.86 8.93
N ALA A 188 -9.78 3.57 8.59
CA ALA A 188 -10.73 4.10 9.57
C ALA A 188 -11.60 2.99 10.21
N SER A 189 -11.92 1.94 9.46
CA SER A 189 -12.61 0.75 9.97
C SER A 189 -11.79 0.02 11.03
N ILE A 190 -10.49 -0.16 10.79
CA ILE A 190 -9.56 -0.73 11.78
C ILE A 190 -9.51 0.16 13.02
N LEU A 191 -9.35 1.48 12.83
CA LEU A 191 -9.28 2.44 13.91
C LEU A 191 -10.52 2.38 14.81
N CYS A 192 -11.71 2.22 14.24
CA CYS A 192 -12.99 2.38 14.94
C CYS A 192 -13.72 1.04 15.21
N SER A 193 -13.07 -0.09 14.96
CA SER A 193 -13.65 -1.44 14.99
C SER A 193 -14.37 -1.82 16.29
N ILE A 194 -13.83 -1.45 17.45
CA ILE A 194 -14.31 -1.89 18.77
C ILE A 194 -15.10 -0.83 19.57
N VAL A 195 -15.37 0.33 18.96
CA VAL A 195 -16.07 1.44 19.62
C VAL A 195 -17.30 1.88 18.82
N PRO A 196 -18.33 2.47 19.46
CA PRO A 196 -19.42 3.12 18.74
C PRO A 196 -18.88 4.24 17.84
N LEU A 197 -19.54 4.41 16.70
CA LEU A 197 -19.20 5.38 15.66
C LEU A 197 -20.28 6.46 15.61
N TYR A 198 -19.88 7.72 15.76
CA TYR A 198 -20.77 8.87 15.76
C TYR A 198 -20.36 9.92 14.73
N TRP A 199 -21.33 10.71 14.27
CA TRP A 199 -21.01 11.94 13.55
C TRP A 199 -20.59 13.05 14.52
N ALA A 200 -19.55 13.81 14.14
CA ALA A 200 -19.17 15.06 14.80
C ALA A 200 -19.90 16.27 14.23
#